data_AF-A0A1X0USD7-F1
#
_entry.id   AF-A0A1X0USD7-F1
#
_cell.length_a   1.000
_cell.length_b   1.000
_cell.length_c   1.000
_cell.angle_alpha   90.00
_cell.angle_beta   90.00
_cell.angle_gamma   90.00
#
_symmetry.space_group_name_H-M   'P 1'
#
loop_
_entity.id
_entity.type
_entity.pdbx_description
1 polymer ?
#
loop_
_entity_poly.entity_id
_entity_poly.type
_entity_poly.pdbx_seq_one_letter_code
_entity_poly.pdbx_strand_id
1 'polypeptide(L)'
;MVARRSRGGADSRRPFEVLTPSVKVLIDLAILYPQPPHHHGNYTAEGFDVRKVVPGDLTEWSMTVDGDWIGRVTYELMSKDRSETVTHWVPSRVLKPLH
;
A
#
# COMPACT_ATOMS: atom_id res chain seq x y z
N MET A 1 27.06 -40.61 9.40
CA MET A 1 27.53 -40.51 8.01
C MET A 1 26.41 -39.96 7.16
N VAL A 2 26.77 -39.12 6.19
CA VAL A 2 25.96 -38.05 5.58
C VAL A 2 25.01 -38.56 4.50
N ALA A 3 23.82 -37.97 4.39
CA ALA A 3 23.26 -37.58 3.10
C ALA A 3 22.50 -36.27 3.27
N ARG A 4 22.96 -35.27 2.52
CA ARG A 4 22.65 -33.85 2.62
C ARG A 4 21.79 -33.51 1.40
N ARG A 5 20.63 -32.90 1.67
CA ARG A 5 19.82 -32.01 0.82
C ARG A 5 19.10 -32.56 -0.41
N SER A 6 17.83 -32.15 -0.49
CA SER A 6 17.38 -31.26 -1.56
C SER A 6 16.75 -30.00 -0.94
N ARG A 7 17.37 -28.84 -1.23
CA ARG A 7 16.76 -27.52 -1.15
C ARG A 7 15.86 -27.37 -2.37
N GLY A 8 14.74 -26.67 -2.22
CA GLY A 8 14.04 -26.04 -3.34
C GLY A 8 12.71 -26.69 -3.69
N GLY A 9 11.72 -26.55 -2.83
CA GLY A 9 10.39 -26.25 -3.36
C GLY A 9 10.47 -24.80 -3.81
N ALA A 10 10.45 -24.53 -5.12
CA ALA A 10 10.16 -23.19 -5.59
C ALA A 10 8.83 -22.82 -4.94
N ASP A 11 8.86 -21.86 -4.01
CA ASP A 11 7.66 -21.30 -3.44
C ASP A 11 6.92 -20.66 -4.61
N SER A 12 5.99 -21.40 -5.20
CA SER A 12 5.15 -20.93 -6.30
C SER A 12 4.11 -19.97 -5.72
N ARG A 13 4.59 -18.94 -5.03
CA ARG A 13 3.76 -17.80 -4.65
C ARG A 13 3.23 -17.25 -5.96
N ARG A 14 1.94 -17.43 -6.17
CA ARG A 14 1.26 -16.78 -7.29
C ARG A 14 1.53 -15.29 -7.12
N PRO A 15 1.98 -14.60 -8.17
CA PRO A 15 2.31 -13.19 -8.06
C PRO A 15 1.07 -12.31 -7.84
N PHE A 16 -0.13 -12.90 -7.79
CA PHE A 16 -1.41 -12.21 -7.58
C PHE A 16 -2.29 -13.01 -6.61
N GLU A 17 -2.96 -12.31 -5.69
CA GLU A 17 -3.94 -12.86 -4.76
C GLU A 17 -5.12 -11.90 -4.64
N VAL A 18 -6.29 -12.29 -5.18
CA VAL A 18 -7.53 -11.51 -5.07
C VAL A 18 -8.20 -11.79 -3.72
N LEU A 19 -8.63 -10.72 -3.05
CA LEU A 19 -9.34 -10.80 -1.76
C LEU A 19 -10.83 -10.59 -1.98
N THR A 20 -11.63 -11.59 -1.61
CA THR A 20 -13.10 -11.51 -1.65
C THR A 20 -13.65 -12.15 -0.37
N PRO A 21 -14.27 -11.36 0.53
CA PRO A 21 -14.53 -9.91 0.44
C PRO A 21 -13.25 -9.05 0.53
N SER A 22 -13.36 -7.75 0.27
CA SER A 22 -12.25 -6.82 0.51
C SER A 22 -11.86 -6.81 1.99
N VAL A 23 -10.58 -6.56 2.25
CA VAL A 23 -10.04 -6.45 3.61
C VAL A 23 -9.84 -4.99 3.94
N LYS A 24 -10.27 -4.56 5.13
CA LYS A 24 -10.05 -3.20 5.62
C LYS A 24 -8.60 -3.01 6.04
N VAL A 25 -8.00 -1.94 5.55
CA VAL A 25 -6.62 -1.56 5.87
C VAL A 25 -6.54 -0.08 6.21
N LEU A 26 -5.50 0.30 6.94
CA LEU A 26 -5.05 1.67 7.12
C LEU A 26 -3.91 1.94 6.13
N ILE A 27 -3.92 3.10 5.49
CA ILE A 27 -2.88 3.57 4.57
C ILE A 27 -2.20 4.79 5.20
N ASP A 28 -0.89 4.72 5.38
CA ASP A 28 -0.09 5.86 5.84
C ASP A 28 0.30 6.75 4.65
N LEU A 29 -0.46 7.82 4.41
CA LEU A 29 -0.23 8.69 3.25
C LEU A 29 1.10 9.45 3.34
N ALA A 30 1.65 9.66 4.53
CA ALA A 30 2.93 10.35 4.68
C ALA A 30 4.10 9.49 4.17
N ILE A 31 3.99 8.15 4.29
CA ILE A 31 4.94 7.20 3.71
C ILE A 31 4.68 7.03 2.20
N LEU A 32 3.41 7.03 1.77
CA LEU A 32 3.03 6.91 0.36
C LEU A 32 3.49 8.09 -0.48
N TYR A 33 3.36 9.30 0.06
CA TYR A 33 3.75 10.57 -0.55
C TYR A 33 4.89 11.20 0.25
N PRO A 34 6.12 10.65 0.17
CA PRO A 34 7.22 11.11 0.99
C PRO A 34 7.53 12.57 0.71
N GLN A 35 7.73 13.36 1.77
CA GLN A 35 8.25 14.71 1.61
C GLN A 35 9.76 14.62 1.33
N PRO A 36 10.27 15.17 0.23
CA PRO A 36 11.71 15.21 0.01
C PRO A 36 12.38 16.08 1.08
N PRO A 37 13.64 15.77 1.46
CA PRO A 37 14.42 16.66 2.31
C PRO A 37 14.57 18.03 1.63
N HIS A 38 14.59 19.10 2.44
CA HIS A 38 14.61 20.50 1.95
C HIS A 38 13.39 20.89 1.10
N HIS A 39 12.22 20.33 1.39
CA HIS A 39 10.99 20.75 0.74
C HIS A 39 10.65 22.22 1.07
N HIS A 40 10.63 23.08 0.05
CA HIS A 40 10.29 24.50 0.13
C HIS A 40 8.86 24.82 -0.39
N GLY A 41 7.91 23.92 -0.18
CA GLY A 41 6.51 24.18 -0.55
C GLY A 41 5.79 25.05 0.48
N ASN A 42 4.88 25.88 0.00
CA ASN A 42 3.96 26.66 0.84
C ASN A 42 2.78 25.79 1.26
N TYR A 43 2.24 26.05 2.45
CA TYR A 43 1.01 25.42 2.91
C TYR A 43 -0.19 25.97 2.12
N THR A 44 -1.00 25.08 1.58
CA THR A 44 -2.25 25.39 0.87
C THR A 44 -3.36 24.55 1.48
N ALA A 45 -4.32 25.19 2.18
CA ALA A 45 -5.36 24.48 2.92
C ALA A 45 -6.34 23.72 2.00
N GLU A 46 -6.44 24.15 0.74
CA GLU A 46 -7.30 23.58 -0.29
C GLU A 46 -6.66 22.34 -0.97
N GLY A 47 -5.39 22.05 -0.70
CA GLY A 47 -4.71 20.86 -1.21
C GLY A 47 -5.13 19.58 -0.48
N PHE A 48 -4.91 18.42 -1.10
CA PHE A 48 -5.15 17.14 -0.44
C PHE A 48 -4.21 16.94 0.75
N ASP A 49 -4.78 16.54 1.88
CA ASP A 49 -4.02 16.21 3.08
C ASP A 49 -3.46 14.78 2.98
N VAL A 50 -2.24 14.70 2.44
CA VAL A 50 -1.47 13.46 2.32
C VAL A 50 -0.58 13.19 3.54
N ARG A 51 -0.86 13.83 4.68
CA ARG A 51 -0.10 13.66 5.94
C ARG A 51 -0.86 12.87 7.00
N LYS A 52 -1.96 12.20 6.61
CA LYS A 52 -2.83 11.41 7.49
C LYS A 52 -2.70 9.91 7.25
N VAL A 53 -3.17 9.14 8.23
CA VAL A 53 -3.50 7.72 8.06
C VAL A 53 -4.98 7.61 7.74
N VAL A 54 -5.34 6.94 6.66
CA VAL A 54 -6.73 6.83 6.19
C VAL A 54 -7.15 5.36 6.05
N PRO A 55 -8.44 5.02 6.26
CA PRO A 55 -8.93 3.68 5.95
C PRO A 55 -9.06 3.46 4.45
N GLY A 56 -8.99 2.20 4.03
CA GLY A 56 -9.29 1.79 2.66
C GLY A 56 -9.66 0.32 2.54
N ASP A 57 -10.08 -0.04 1.33
CA ASP A 57 -10.50 -1.38 0.93
C ASP A 57 -9.43 -2.03 0.06
N LEU A 58 -8.73 -3.01 0.62
CA LEU A 58 -7.77 -3.83 -0.12
C LEU A 58 -8.50 -4.96 -0.84
N THR A 59 -8.32 -5.02 -2.16
CA THR A 59 -9.02 -5.99 -3.03
C THR A 59 -8.09 -7.02 -3.64
N GLU A 60 -6.79 -6.75 -3.69
CA GLU A 60 -5.83 -7.61 -4.39
C GLU A 60 -4.42 -7.35 -3.88
N TRP A 61 -3.64 -8.41 -3.71
CA TRP A 61 -2.19 -8.35 -3.57
C TRP A 61 -1.51 -8.72 -4.89
N SER A 62 -0.39 -8.08 -5.18
CA SER A 62 0.50 -8.42 -6.29
C SER A 62 1.97 -8.31 -5.88
N MET A 63 2.83 -9.10 -6.49
CA MET A 63 4.27 -9.06 -6.31
C MET A 63 4.95 -8.32 -7.47
N THR A 64 5.84 -7.38 -7.15
CA THR A 64 6.66 -6.68 -8.16
C THR A 64 7.71 -7.62 -8.75
N VAL A 65 8.32 -7.23 -9.86
CA VAL A 65 9.43 -7.97 -10.49
C VAL A 65 10.61 -8.17 -9.51
N ASP A 66 10.80 -7.24 -8.57
CA ASP A 66 11.86 -7.27 -7.56
C ASP A 66 11.46 -8.03 -6.28
N GLY A 67 10.24 -8.57 -6.22
CA GLY A 67 9.76 -9.40 -5.11
C GLY A 67 9.06 -8.65 -3.97
N ASP A 68 8.85 -7.34 -4.09
CA ASP A 68 8.08 -6.56 -3.13
C ASP A 68 6.58 -6.78 -3.30
N TRP A 69 5.82 -6.76 -2.20
CA TRP A 69 4.35 -6.81 -2.26
C TRP A 69 3.74 -5.42 -2.40
N ILE A 70 2.74 -5.30 -3.27
CA ILE A 70 1.87 -4.14 -3.47
C ILE A 70 0.40 -4.57 -3.35
N GLY A 71 -0.45 -3.72 -2.78
CA GLY A 71 -1.88 -3.98 -2.62
C GLY A 71 -2.71 -3.00 -3.45
N ARG A 72 -3.75 -3.48 -4.14
CA ARG A 72 -4.73 -2.64 -4.82
C ARG A 72 -5.78 -2.18 -3.82
N VAL A 73 -5.69 -0.91 -3.42
CA VAL A 73 -6.50 -0.34 -2.35
C VAL A 73 -7.33 0.81 -2.87
N THR A 74 -8.61 0.86 -2.49
CA THR A 74 -9.50 2.00 -2.72
C THR A 74 -9.66 2.82 -1.42
N TYR A 75 -9.43 4.13 -1.47
CA TYR A 75 -9.50 5.03 -0.31
C TYR A 75 -9.83 6.48 -0.72
N GLU A 76 -10.14 7.33 0.26
CA GLU A 76 -10.43 8.75 0.04
C GLU A 76 -9.19 9.64 0.25
N LEU A 77 -8.95 10.55 -0.69
CA LEU A 77 -8.12 11.73 -0.45
C LEU A 77 -9.02 12.93 -0.14
N MET A 78 -8.75 13.60 0.97
CA MET A 78 -9.56 14.73 1.43
C MET A 78 -8.74 16.03 1.46
N SER A 79 -9.35 17.13 1.04
CA SER A 79 -8.92 18.50 1.31
C SER A 79 -9.94 19.18 2.23
N LYS A 80 -9.84 20.50 2.41
CA LYS A 80 -10.83 21.29 3.15
C LYS A 80 -12.25 21.21 2.59
N ASP A 81 -12.41 21.13 1.27
CA ASP A 81 -13.68 21.27 0.57
C ASP A 81 -13.92 20.19 -0.50
N ARG A 82 -12.99 19.24 -0.66
CA ARG A 82 -13.04 18.17 -1.66
C ARG A 82 -12.73 16.81 -1.05
N SER A 83 -13.42 15.77 -1.51
CA SER A 83 -13.09 14.37 -1.28
C SER A 83 -13.03 13.66 -2.62
N GLU A 84 -12.02 12.82 -2.83
CA GLU A 84 -11.86 12.03 -4.04
C GLU A 84 -11.55 10.57 -3.71
N THR A 85 -12.34 9.67 -4.28
CA THR A 85 -12.09 8.24 -4.22
C THR A 85 -10.97 7.85 -5.19
N VAL A 86 -9.93 7.22 -4.68
CA VAL A 86 -8.76 6.78 -5.44
C VAL A 86 -8.61 5.27 -5.30
N THR A 87 -8.32 4.57 -6.40
CA THR A 87 -7.84 3.18 -6.39
C THR A 87 -6.39 3.15 -6.81
N HIS A 88 -5.51 2.61 -5.97
CA HIS A 88 -4.07 2.69 -6.14
C HIS A 88 -3.38 1.37 -5.79
N TRP A 89 -2.34 1.00 -6.53
CA TRP A 89 -1.38 -0.01 -6.12
C TRP A 89 -0.38 0.57 -5.12
N VAL A 90 -0.56 0.24 -3.85
CA VAL A 90 0.18 0.81 -2.72
C VAL A 90 1.22 -0.20 -2.21
N PRO A 91 2.48 0.19 -1.95
CA PRO A 91 3.46 -0.69 -1.34
C PRO A 91 2.96 -1.27 -0.01
N SER A 92 3.11 -2.58 0.20
CA SER A 92 2.66 -3.27 1.42
C SER A 92 3.15 -2.61 2.72
N ARG A 93 4.37 -2.06 2.73
CA ARG A 93 4.95 -1.32 3.86
C ARG A 93 4.16 -0.08 4.30
N VAL A 94 3.32 0.46 3.43
CA VAL A 94 2.44 1.61 3.70
C VAL A 94 1.12 1.19 4.34
N LEU A 95 0.78 -0.10 4.22
CA LEU A 95 -0.49 -0.66 4.65
C LEU A 95 -0.37 -1.27 6.05
N LYS A 96 -1.40 -1.11 6.87
CA LYS A 96 -1.57 -1.80 8.15
C LYS A 96 -2.97 -2.42 8.22
N PRO A 97 -3.14 -3.59 8.85
CA PRO A 97 -4.48 -4.12 9.10
C PRO A 97 -5.31 -3.13 9.95
N LEU A 98 -6.58 -2.95 9.59
CA LEU A 98 -7.55 -2.27 10.44
C LEU A 98 -8.17 -3.33 11.36
N HIS A 99 -7.79 -3.33 12.64
CA HIS A 99 -8.33 -4.25 13.66
C HIS A 99 -9.59 -3.69 14.33
#